data_AF-A0A316KMI6-F1
#
_entry.id   AF-A0A316KMI6-F1
#
_cell.length_a   1.000
_cell.length_b   1.000
_cell.length_c   1.000
_cell.angle_alpha   90.00
_cell.angle_beta   90.00
_cell.angle_gamma   90.00
#
_symmetry.space_group_name_H-M   'P 1'
#
loop_
_entity.id
_entity.type
_entity.pdbx_description
1 polymer ?
#
loop_
_entity_poly.entity_id
_entity_poly.type
_entity_poly.pdbx_seq_one_letter_code
_entity_poly.pdbx_strand_id
1 'polypeptide(L)'
;MDISAFSALVFLPFVLPLCVYVTFSDMRDMRIPNQIVVALFVVFAVVGLFALPFEDYLWRYVHLIVVLVAGIALNAGGAMGAGDAKFAAAAAPFIHVGDLRLLMALFAANILAAFVAHRIGKHTALRKIAPHWESWTNPKFPMGLTLGGTLAIYLGLGVWFGR
;
A
#
# COMPACT_ATOMS: atom_id res chain seq x y z
N MET A 1 -5.95 -4.99 -17.02
CA MET A 1 -4.93 -4.23 -16.27
C MET A 1 -3.64 -4.25 -17.05
N ASP A 2 -2.89 -3.15 -17.11
CA ASP A 2 -1.63 -3.07 -17.87
C ASP A 2 -0.49 -3.83 -17.19
N ILE A 3 -0.50 -4.01 -15.87
CA ILE A 3 0.43 -4.94 -15.21
C ILE A 3 0.26 -6.34 -15.79
N SER A 4 1.36 -7.04 -16.03
CA SER A 4 1.30 -8.43 -16.48
C SER A 4 0.88 -9.35 -15.35
N ALA A 5 0.12 -10.40 -15.70
CA ALA A 5 -0.30 -11.41 -14.73
C ALA A 5 0.91 -12.12 -14.10
N PHE A 6 1.98 -12.31 -14.88
CA PHE A 6 3.24 -12.87 -14.39
C PHE A 6 3.90 -11.96 -13.35
N SER A 7 4.08 -10.66 -13.64
CA SER A 7 4.68 -9.71 -12.70
C SER A 7 3.88 -9.66 -11.40
N ALA A 8 2.55 -9.58 -11.50
CA ALA A 8 1.66 -9.56 -10.36
C ALA A 8 1.76 -10.83 -9.50
N LEU A 9 1.78 -12.01 -10.14
CA LEU A 9 1.90 -13.30 -9.47
C LEU A 9 3.23 -13.44 -8.73
N VAL A 10 4.32 -12.97 -9.34
CA VAL A 10 5.66 -13.03 -8.74
C VAL A 10 5.80 -12.07 -7.57
N PHE A 11 5.23 -10.86 -7.64
CA PHE A 11 5.28 -9.90 -6.54
C PHE A 11 4.36 -10.26 -5.37
N LEU A 12 3.14 -10.74 -5.65
CA LEU A 12 2.10 -10.94 -4.65
C LEU A 12 2.53 -11.73 -3.40
N PRO A 13 3.22 -12.89 -3.47
CA PRO A 13 3.59 -13.65 -2.27
C PRO A 13 4.55 -12.91 -1.34
N PHE A 14 5.36 -11.97 -1.86
CA PHE A 14 6.29 -11.18 -1.06
C PHE A 14 5.67 -9.89 -0.54
N VAL A 15 4.80 -9.26 -1.35
CA VAL A 15 4.17 -7.98 -1.01
C VAL A 15 2.96 -8.16 -0.07
N LEU A 16 2.16 -9.21 -0.27
CA LEU A 16 0.94 -9.44 0.52
C LEU A 16 1.21 -9.53 2.03
N PRO A 17 2.21 -10.28 2.53
CA PRO A 17 2.52 -10.32 3.96
C PRO A 17 2.92 -8.94 4.51
N LEU A 18 3.65 -8.13 3.74
CA LEU A 18 4.02 -6.77 4.12
C LEU A 18 2.79 -5.87 4.20
N CYS A 19 1.87 -5.94 3.24
CA CYS A 19 0.61 -5.20 3.27
C CYS A 19 -0.27 -5.55 4.48
N VAL A 20 -0.36 -6.84 4.80
CA VAL A 20 -1.08 -7.32 6.00
C VAL A 20 -0.41 -6.79 7.26
N TYR A 21 0.92 -6.84 7.34
CA TYR A 21 1.65 -6.32 8.49
C TYR A 21 1.51 -4.80 8.64
N VAL A 22 1.59 -4.03 7.54
CA VAL A 22 1.34 -2.57 7.56
C VAL A 22 -0.05 -2.28 8.10
N THR A 23 -1.06 -2.97 7.56
CA THR A 23 -2.45 -2.86 8.02
C THR A 23 -2.55 -3.13 9.52
N PHE A 24 -1.94 -4.21 10.00
CA PHE A 24 -1.94 -4.56 11.42
C PHE A 24 -1.23 -3.51 12.28
N SER A 25 -0.01 -3.11 11.91
CA SER A 25 0.79 -2.13 12.67
C SER A 25 0.12 -0.77 12.74
N ASP A 26 -0.52 -0.34 11.65
CA ASP A 26 -1.18 0.95 11.59
C ASP A 26 -2.52 0.94 12.36
N MET A 27 -3.23 -0.18 12.33
CA MET A 27 -4.41 -0.38 13.19
C MET A 27 -4.05 -0.42 14.68
N ARG A 28 -2.92 -1.06 15.04
CA ARG A 28 -2.49 -1.25 16.43
C ARG A 28 -1.86 0.00 17.01
N ASP A 29 -0.87 0.56 16.33
CA ASP A 29 0.05 1.58 16.85
C ASP A 29 -0.03 2.90 16.06
N MET A 30 -0.97 3.04 15.11
CA MET A 30 -1.13 4.23 14.24
C MET A 30 0.18 4.63 13.54
N ARG A 31 0.99 3.62 13.22
CA ARG A 31 2.35 3.80 12.69
C ARG A 31 2.69 2.72 11.69
N ILE A 32 3.18 3.16 10.53
CA ILE A 32 3.86 2.31 9.54
C ILE A 32 5.37 2.25 9.86
N PRO A 33 5.95 1.08 10.19
CA PRO A 33 7.37 0.99 10.51
C PRO A 33 8.26 1.18 9.27
N ASN A 34 9.32 1.98 9.41
CA ASN A 34 10.27 2.23 8.31
C ASN A 34 10.89 0.94 7.77
N GLN A 35 11.10 -0.07 8.62
CA GLN A 35 11.63 -1.38 8.23
C GLN A 35 10.77 -2.05 7.16
N ILE A 36 9.45 -1.87 7.22
CA ILE A 36 8.52 -2.47 6.26
C ILE A 36 8.53 -1.71 4.94
N VAL A 37 8.67 -0.38 4.98
CA VAL A 37 8.89 0.44 3.78
C VAL A 37 10.18 0.02 3.08
N VAL A 38 11.26 -0.16 3.84
CA VAL A 38 12.55 -0.64 3.30
C VAL A 38 12.41 -2.06 2.77
N ALA A 39 11.72 -2.95 3.48
CA ALA A 39 11.47 -4.31 3.01
C ALA A 39 10.69 -4.31 1.69
N LEU A 40 9.65 -3.48 1.56
CA LEU A 40 8.88 -3.35 0.32
C LEU A 40 9.76 -2.86 -0.84
N PHE A 41 10.64 -1.89 -0.58
CA PHE A 41 11.63 -1.44 -1.57
C PHE A 41 12.61 -2.57 -1.96
N VAL A 42 13.14 -3.31 -0.98
CA VAL A 42 14.07 -4.44 -1.24
C VAL A 42 13.38 -5.54 -2.04
N VAL A 43 12.12 -5.85 -1.74
CA VAL A 43 11.30 -6.77 -2.54
C VAL A 43 11.25 -6.28 -3.98
N PHE A 44 10.96 -5.01 -4.23
CA PHE A 44 10.99 -4.48 -5.60
C PHE A 44 12.37 -4.62 -6.24
N ALA A 45 13.43 -4.22 -5.54
CA ALA A 45 14.79 -4.21 -6.08
C ALA A 45 15.31 -5.61 -6.44
N VAL A 46 14.92 -6.65 -5.69
CA VAL A 46 15.36 -8.02 -5.94
C VAL A 46 14.40 -8.74 -6.88
N VAL A 47 13.11 -8.73 -6.56
CA VAL A 47 12.09 -9.50 -7.30
C VAL A 47 11.75 -8.83 -8.63
N GLY A 48 11.83 -7.50 -8.71
CA GLY A 48 11.55 -6.73 -9.93
C GLY A 48 12.49 -7.06 -11.09
N LEU A 49 13.73 -7.47 -10.81
CA LEU A 49 14.70 -7.94 -11.82
C LEU A 49 14.20 -9.18 -12.58
N PHE A 50 13.37 -10.00 -11.93
CA PHE A 50 12.80 -11.21 -12.52
C PHE A 50 11.37 -10.97 -13.03
N ALA A 51 10.63 -10.09 -12.35
CA ALA A 51 9.21 -9.86 -12.62
C ALA A 51 8.96 -8.93 -13.82
N LEU A 52 9.94 -8.14 -14.27
CA LEU A 52 9.76 -7.09 -15.28
C LEU A 52 10.86 -7.13 -16.36
N PRO A 53 10.57 -6.68 -17.59
CA PRO A 53 11.60 -6.30 -18.55
C PRO A 53 12.56 -5.29 -17.94
N PHE A 54 13.85 -5.37 -18.29
CA PHE A 54 14.89 -4.58 -17.64
C PHE A 54 14.67 -3.07 -17.77
N GLU A 55 14.20 -2.61 -18.94
CA GLU A 55 13.88 -1.20 -19.17
C GLU A 55 12.74 -0.72 -18.26
N ASP A 56 11.62 -1.45 -18.21
CA ASP A 56 10.48 -1.12 -17.34
C ASP A 56 10.89 -1.10 -15.87
N TYR A 57 11.68 -2.09 -15.44
CA TYR A 57 12.23 -2.18 -14.09
C TYR A 57 12.99 -0.91 -13.69
N LEU A 58 13.83 -0.37 -14.57
CA LEU A 58 14.55 0.88 -14.31
C LEU A 58 13.60 2.08 -14.22
N TRP A 59 12.62 2.17 -15.12
CA TRP A 59 11.63 3.25 -15.10
C TRP A 59 10.76 3.25 -13.84
N ARG A 60 10.52 2.09 -13.21
CA ARG A 60 9.80 2.01 -11.93
C ARG A 60 10.47 2.80 -10.80
N TYR A 61 11.79 2.97 -10.82
CA TYR A 61 12.48 3.80 -9.82
C TYR A 61 12.14 5.29 -9.96
N VAL A 62 11.85 5.75 -11.17
CA VAL A 62 11.33 7.11 -11.39
C VAL A 62 9.98 7.28 -10.71
N HIS A 63 9.11 6.26 -10.75
CA HIS A 63 7.82 6.31 -10.05
C HIS A 63 8.02 6.49 -8.54
N LEU A 64 8.96 5.75 -7.94
CA LEU A 64 9.32 5.91 -6.53
C LEU A 64 9.76 7.34 -6.22
N ILE A 65 10.68 7.90 -7.02
CA ILE A 65 11.21 9.25 -6.80
C ILE A 65 10.09 10.29 -6.91
N VAL A 66 9.26 10.20 -7.96
CA VAL A 66 8.15 11.14 -8.19
C VAL A 66 7.16 11.09 -7.03
N VAL A 67 6.75 9.89 -6.61
CA VAL A 67 5.79 9.72 -5.51
C VAL A 67 6.41 10.13 -4.18
N LEU A 68 7.71 9.92 -3.96
CA LEU A 68 8.42 10.37 -2.76
C LEU A 68 8.45 11.90 -2.68
N VAL A 69 8.81 12.58 -3.78
CA VAL A 69 8.83 14.05 -3.83
C VAL A 69 7.44 14.62 -3.59
N ALA A 70 6.42 14.06 -4.25
CA ALA A 70 5.03 14.45 -4.02
C ALA A 70 4.60 14.19 -2.56
N GLY A 71 4.95 13.05 -1.99
CA GLY A 71 4.67 12.69 -0.61
C GLY A 71 5.36 13.62 0.40
N ILE A 72 6.60 14.03 0.15
CA ILE A 72 7.32 15.04 0.96
C ILE A 72 6.58 16.38 0.91
N ALA A 73 6.17 16.84 -0.28
CA ALA A 73 5.43 18.09 -0.42
C ALA A 73 4.08 18.06 0.32
N LEU A 74 3.33 16.95 0.20
CA LEU A 74 2.06 16.75 0.92
C LEU A 74 2.26 16.66 2.43
N ASN A 75 3.35 16.03 2.88
CA ASN A 75 3.69 15.97 4.30
C ASN A 75 4.07 17.35 4.86
N ALA A 76 4.88 18.12 4.14
CA ALA A 76 5.25 19.49 4.50
C ALA A 76 4.02 20.42 4.57
N GLY A 77 3.02 20.19 3.70
CA GLY A 77 1.74 20.89 3.74
C GLY A 77 0.74 20.36 4.78
N GLY A 78 1.07 19.32 5.53
CA GLY A 78 0.20 18.74 6.56
C GLY A 78 -0.94 17.86 6.04
N ALA A 79 -0.99 17.56 4.75
CA ALA A 79 -2.06 16.78 4.11
C ALA A 79 -1.89 15.26 4.27
N MET A 80 -0.66 14.78 4.49
CA MET A 80 -0.34 13.34 4.59
C MET A 80 0.71 13.08 5.68
N GLY A 81 0.60 11.94 6.36
CA GLY A 81 1.61 11.50 7.33
C GLY A 81 2.92 11.10 6.64
N ALA A 82 4.05 11.30 7.31
CA ALA A 82 5.35 10.93 6.77
C ALA A 82 5.49 9.41 6.55
N GLY A 83 4.81 8.58 7.35
CA GLY A 83 4.77 7.13 7.16
C GLY A 83 4.03 6.74 5.88
N ASP A 84 2.84 7.29 5.68
CA ASP A 84 1.99 7.08 4.51
C ASP A 84 2.71 7.47 3.21
N ALA A 85 3.35 8.64 3.21
CA ALA A 85 4.12 9.14 2.08
C ALA A 85 5.26 8.18 1.68
N LYS A 86 6.00 7.69 2.67
CA LYS A 86 7.11 6.73 2.45
C LYS A 86 6.60 5.39 1.93
N PHE A 87 5.52 4.87 2.50
CA PHE A 87 4.94 3.62 2.03
C PHE A 87 4.39 3.74 0.60
N ALA A 88 3.67 4.83 0.30
CA ALA A 88 3.17 5.10 -1.05
C ALA A 88 4.31 5.17 -2.08
N ALA A 89 5.43 5.82 -1.73
CA ALA A 89 6.61 5.86 -2.58
C ALA A 89 7.23 4.47 -2.82
N ALA A 90 7.35 3.66 -1.77
CA ALA A 90 7.86 2.29 -1.91
C ALA A 90 6.89 1.35 -2.65
N ALA A 91 5.59 1.63 -2.62
CA ALA A 91 4.56 0.89 -3.36
C ALA A 91 4.50 1.28 -4.85
N ALA A 92 4.88 2.50 -5.22
CA ALA A 92 4.74 3.03 -6.57
C ALA A 92 5.43 2.18 -7.68
N PRO A 93 6.62 1.60 -7.46
CA PRO A 93 7.27 0.70 -8.42
C PRO A 93 6.44 -0.52 -8.83
N PHE A 94 5.57 -1.01 -7.95
CA PHE A 94 4.75 -2.20 -8.21
C PHE A 94 3.54 -1.93 -9.11
N ILE A 95 3.26 -0.66 -9.42
CA ILE A 95 2.02 -0.23 -10.08
C ILE A 95 2.32 0.19 -11.51
N HIS A 96 1.64 -0.44 -12.48
CA HIS A 96 1.72 -0.03 -13.88
C HIS A 96 1.13 1.36 -14.13
N VAL A 97 1.86 2.22 -14.86
CA VAL A 97 1.43 3.61 -15.14
C VAL A 97 0.10 3.66 -15.90
N GLY A 98 -0.10 2.72 -16.83
CA GLY A 98 -1.38 2.55 -17.55
C GLY A 98 -2.58 2.24 -16.63
N ASP A 99 -2.35 1.68 -15.44
CA ASP A 99 -3.40 1.36 -14.48
C ASP A 99 -3.72 2.51 -13.51
N LEU A 100 -3.11 3.70 -13.63
CA LEU A 100 -3.30 4.79 -12.66
C LEU A 100 -4.78 5.17 -12.45
N ARG A 101 -5.59 5.18 -13.52
CA ARG A 101 -7.03 5.47 -13.40
C ARG A 101 -7.77 4.40 -12.59
N LEU A 102 -7.44 3.13 -12.82
CA LEU A 102 -7.97 2.02 -12.04
C LEU A 102 -7.49 2.10 -10.59
N LEU A 103 -6.20 2.37 -10.37
CA LEU A 103 -5.63 2.50 -9.02
C LEU A 103 -6.32 3.61 -8.22
N MET A 104 -6.55 4.78 -8.82
CA MET A 104 -7.26 5.88 -8.16
C MET A 104 -8.69 5.48 -7.77
N ALA A 105 -9.42 4.83 -8.68
CA ALA A 105 -10.77 4.33 -8.39
C ALA A 105 -10.76 3.25 -7.30
N LEU A 106 -9.79 2.33 -7.37
CA LEU A 106 -9.61 1.27 -6.38
C LEU A 106 -9.25 1.84 -5.00
N PHE A 107 -8.36 2.83 -4.96
CA PHE A 107 -7.96 3.51 -3.72
C PHE A 107 -9.15 4.25 -3.09
N ALA A 108 -9.93 4.99 -3.90
CA ALA A 108 -11.13 5.67 -3.41
C ALA A 108 -12.17 4.69 -2.86
N ALA A 109 -12.45 3.61 -3.59
CA ALA A 109 -13.36 2.55 -3.13
C ALA A 109 -12.84 1.89 -1.85
N ASN A 110 -11.53 1.61 -1.77
CA ASN A 110 -10.92 0.97 -0.63
C ASN A 110 -10.88 1.88 0.61
N ILE A 111 -10.74 3.21 0.45
CA ILE A 111 -10.90 4.16 1.56
C ILE A 111 -12.30 4.03 2.17
N LEU A 112 -13.34 4.03 1.36
CA LEU A 112 -14.72 3.89 1.84
C LEU A 112 -14.93 2.54 2.54
N ALA A 113 -14.49 1.45 1.91
CA ALA A 113 -14.62 0.11 2.45
C ALA A 113 -13.86 -0.03 3.78
N ALA A 114 -12.60 0.40 3.83
CA ALA A 114 -11.76 0.36 5.02
C ALA A 114 -12.31 1.23 6.15
N PHE A 115 -12.81 2.44 5.82
CA PHE A 115 -13.43 3.32 6.80
C PHE A 115 -14.67 2.67 7.42
N VAL A 116 -15.57 2.15 6.58
CA VAL A 116 -16.79 1.47 7.07
C VAL A 116 -16.42 0.24 7.89
N ALA A 117 -15.49 -0.60 7.41
CA ALA A 117 -15.04 -1.79 8.12
C ALA A 117 -14.41 -1.45 9.48
N HIS A 118 -13.58 -0.40 9.55
CA HIS A 118 -12.98 0.09 10.78
C HIS A 118 -14.04 0.55 11.78
N ARG A 119 -15.01 1.36 11.33
CA ARG A 119 -16.08 1.88 12.19
C ARG A 119 -16.98 0.77 12.71
N ILE A 120 -17.36 -0.18 11.87
CA ILE A 120 -18.09 -1.38 12.31
C ILE A 120 -17.25 -2.15 13.31
N GLY A 121 -15.98 -2.43 13.01
CA GLY A 121 -15.06 -3.16 13.87
C GLY A 121 -14.96 -2.56 15.27
N LYS A 122 -14.83 -1.23 15.36
CA LYS A 122 -14.79 -0.47 16.62
C LYS A 122 -16.03 -0.68 17.50
N HIS A 123 -17.20 -0.91 16.90
CA HIS A 123 -18.48 -1.10 17.60
C HIS A 123 -18.88 -2.57 17.79
N THR A 124 -18.02 -3.52 17.43
CA THR A 124 -18.26 -4.97 17.59
C THR A 124 -17.35 -5.60 18.64
N ALA A 125 -17.50 -6.91 18.85
CA ALA A 125 -16.65 -7.69 19.75
C ALA A 125 -15.15 -7.68 19.36
N LEU A 126 -14.80 -7.29 18.13
CA LEU A 126 -13.40 -7.15 17.70
C LEU A 126 -12.61 -6.19 18.61
N ARG A 127 -13.25 -5.12 19.10
CA ARG A 127 -12.61 -4.21 20.06
C ARG A 127 -12.23 -4.90 21.38
N LYS A 128 -12.93 -5.96 21.79
CA LYS A 128 -12.60 -6.73 23.00
C LYS A 128 -11.39 -7.66 22.79
N ILE A 129 -11.18 -8.12 21.56
CA ILE A 129 -10.04 -8.98 21.20
C ILE A 129 -8.75 -8.14 21.13
N ALA A 130 -8.86 -6.90 20.69
CA ALA A 130 -7.75 -5.98 20.52
C ALA A 130 -7.97 -4.65 21.27
N PRO A 131 -8.13 -4.65 22.60
CA PRO A 131 -8.58 -3.48 23.34
C PRO A 131 -7.53 -2.36 23.40
N HIS A 132 -6.25 -2.71 23.20
CA HIS A 132 -5.10 -1.83 23.28
C HIS A 132 -4.73 -1.16 21.94
N TRP A 133 -5.47 -1.43 20.86
CA TRP A 133 -5.19 -0.79 19.57
C TRP A 133 -5.56 0.69 19.60
N GLU A 134 -4.63 1.52 19.19
CA GLU A 134 -4.74 2.98 19.24
C GLU A 134 -5.78 3.51 18.25
N SER A 135 -5.95 2.86 17.10
CA SER A 135 -6.90 3.30 16.07
C SER A 135 -8.36 3.31 16.54
N TRP A 136 -8.70 2.62 17.64
CA TRP A 136 -10.05 2.67 18.20
C TRP A 136 -10.40 4.03 18.80
N THR A 137 -9.44 4.75 19.36
CA THR A 137 -9.67 6.00 20.08
C THR A 137 -9.01 7.20 19.41
N ASN A 138 -8.03 6.99 18.54
CA ASN A 138 -7.37 8.06 17.81
C ASN A 138 -8.37 8.79 16.87
N PRO A 139 -8.34 10.14 16.81
CA PRO A 139 -9.17 10.89 15.87
C PRO A 139 -8.75 10.69 14.40
N LYS A 140 -7.48 10.36 14.14
CA LYS A 140 -6.96 10.06 12.81
C LYS A 140 -7.37 8.65 12.38
N PHE A 141 -7.52 8.48 11.07
CA PHE A 141 -7.82 7.19 10.47
C PHE A 141 -6.50 6.45 10.10
N PRO A 142 -6.38 5.14 10.37
CA PRO A 142 -5.20 4.35 10.00
C PRO A 142 -5.13 4.16 8.47
N MET A 143 -4.39 5.04 7.79
CA MET A 143 -4.26 5.03 6.33
C MET A 143 -3.52 3.80 5.81
N GLY A 144 -2.68 3.14 6.61
CA GLY A 144 -2.01 1.89 6.28
C GLY A 144 -2.96 0.76 5.91
N LEU A 145 -4.17 0.73 6.51
CA LEU A 145 -5.25 -0.20 6.12
C LEU A 145 -5.65 0.01 4.65
N THR A 146 -5.73 1.26 4.20
CA THR A 146 -6.09 1.59 2.83
C THR A 146 -4.93 1.43 1.86
N LEU A 147 -3.74 1.91 2.20
CA LEU A 147 -2.57 1.85 1.34
C LEU A 147 -2.12 0.40 1.11
N GLY A 148 -1.97 -0.37 2.19
CA GLY A 148 -1.62 -1.79 2.13
C GLY A 148 -2.71 -2.61 1.43
N GLY A 149 -3.98 -2.35 1.78
CA GLY A 149 -5.12 -3.01 1.14
C GLY A 149 -5.20 -2.74 -0.36
N THR A 150 -5.00 -1.50 -0.80
CA THR A 150 -5.06 -1.14 -2.23
C THR A 150 -3.93 -1.79 -3.02
N LEU A 151 -2.70 -1.81 -2.50
CA LEU A 151 -1.60 -2.50 -3.16
C LEU A 151 -1.85 -4.01 -3.26
N ALA A 152 -2.34 -4.63 -2.18
CA ALA A 152 -2.67 -6.05 -2.15
C ALA A 152 -3.79 -6.40 -3.14
N ILE A 153 -4.87 -5.63 -3.17
CA ILE A 153 -5.99 -5.84 -4.10
C ILE A 153 -5.54 -5.59 -5.54
N TYR A 154 -4.75 -4.54 -5.79
CA TYR A 154 -4.22 -4.25 -7.12
C TYR A 154 -3.40 -5.42 -7.68
N LEU A 155 -2.45 -5.95 -6.90
CA LEU A 155 -1.67 -7.11 -7.33
C LEU A 155 -2.54 -8.37 -7.46
N GLY A 156 -3.49 -8.58 -6.54
CA GLY A 156 -4.43 -9.69 -6.63
C GLY A 156 -5.30 -9.65 -7.90
N LEU A 157 -5.80 -8.47 -8.27
CA LEU A 157 -6.51 -8.28 -9.53
C LEU A 157 -5.56 -8.44 -10.73
N GLY A 158 -4.31 -7.99 -10.61
CA GLY A 158 -3.29 -8.17 -11.63
C GLY A 158 -3.01 -9.64 -11.96
N VAL A 159 -3.03 -10.53 -10.97
CA VAL A 159 -2.88 -11.98 -11.19
C VAL A 159 -3.95 -12.54 -12.13
N TRP A 160 -5.19 -12.06 -11.99
CA TRP A 160 -6.35 -12.59 -12.74
C TRP A 160 -6.64 -11.83 -14.04
N PHE A 161 -6.37 -10.53 -14.08
CA PHE A 161 -6.79 -9.62 -15.16
C PHE A 161 -5.61 -8.86 -15.81
N GLY A 162 -4.37 -9.25 -15.48
CA GLY A 162 -3.16 -8.72 -16.09
C GLY A 162 -3.00 -9.17 -17.54
N ARG A 163 -2.30 -8.35 -18.32
CA ARG A 163 -2.09 -8.54 -19.77
C ARG A 163 -0.73 -9.16 -20.08
#